data_AF-A0A4R8G7X6-F1
#
_entry.id   AF-A0A4R8G7X6-F1
#
_cell.length_a   1.000
_cell.length_b   1.000
_cell.length_c   1.000
_cell.angle_alpha   90.00
_cell.angle_beta   90.00
_cell.angle_gamma   90.00
#
_symmetry.space_group_name_H-M   'P 1'
#
loop_
_entity.id
_entity.type
_entity.pdbx_description
1 polymer ?
#
loop_
_entity_poly.entity_id
_entity_poly.type
_entity_poly.pdbx_seq_one_letter_code
_entity_poly.pdbx_strand_id
1 'polypeptide(L)'
;MEREQIEDLFEESGYHGLNSKLAYKVWMTGVWDEEDEDKIEAFIDAYSFEGEGILTDDLLYHYRIFAYIHGKNESSLFQRQIF
;
A
#
# COMPACT_ATOMS: atom_id res chain seq x y z
N MET A 1 8.48 -5.05 -6.67
CA MET A 1 9.07 -4.03 -5.78
C MET A 1 10.08 -4.69 -4.87
N GLU A 2 11.27 -4.12 -4.73
CA GLU A 2 12.32 -4.62 -3.83
C GLU A 2 12.02 -4.25 -2.37
N ARG A 3 12.62 -4.97 -1.41
CA ARG A 3 12.40 -4.71 0.03
C ARG A 3 12.76 -3.27 0.42
N GLU A 4 13.88 -2.76 -0.11
CA GLU A 4 14.37 -1.40 0.22
C GLU A 4 13.35 -0.34 -0.20
N GLN A 5 12.70 -0.50 -1.36
CA GLN A 5 11.64 0.40 -1.81
C GLN A 5 10.41 0.40 -0.87
N ILE A 6 10.07 -0.77 -0.32
CA ILE A 6 8.97 -0.90 0.66
C ILE A 6 9.36 -0.23 1.99
N GLU A 7 10.64 -0.32 2.39
CA GLU A 7 11.15 0.37 3.58
C GLU A 7 11.08 1.89 3.40
N ASP A 8 11.51 2.40 2.24
CA ASP A 8 11.48 3.83 1.90
C ASP A 8 10.03 4.39 1.93
N LEU A 9 9.06 3.68 1.34
CA LEU A 9 7.64 4.09 1.35
C LEU A 9 7.08 4.24 2.76
N PHE A 10 7.43 3.33 3.69
CA PHE A 10 7.00 3.46 5.08
C PHE A 10 7.69 4.63 5.79
N GLU A 11 8.96 4.90 5.46
CA GLU A 11 9.68 6.04 6.02
C GLU A 11 9.07 7.36 5.54
N GLU A 12 8.84 7.53 4.24
CA GLU A 12 8.32 8.76 3.64
C GLU A 12 6.93 9.13 4.16
N SER A 13 6.06 8.13 4.39
CA SER A 13 4.72 8.36 4.96
C SER A 13 4.71 8.56 6.48
N GLY A 14 5.86 8.76 7.12
CA GLY A 14 5.96 9.08 8.56
C GLY A 14 5.85 7.87 9.49
N TYR A 15 5.92 6.64 8.96
CA TYR A 15 5.91 5.41 9.73
C TYR A 15 7.31 4.88 10.03
N HIS A 16 8.25 5.77 10.37
CA HIS A 16 9.61 5.41 10.76
C HIS A 16 9.67 4.32 11.87
N GLY A 17 8.60 4.16 12.66
CA GLY A 17 8.45 3.13 13.69
C GLY A 17 7.93 1.77 13.21
N LEU A 18 7.31 1.68 12.02
CA LEU A 18 6.89 0.44 11.37
C LEU A 18 8.06 -0.20 10.61
N ASN A 19 9.16 -0.31 11.34
CA ASN A 19 10.08 -1.44 11.45
C ASN A 19 10.35 -2.20 10.13
N SER A 20 11.62 -2.26 9.73
CA SER A 20 12.16 -3.19 8.73
C SER A 20 11.55 -4.61 8.78
N LYS A 21 11.10 -5.06 9.96
CA LYS A 21 10.31 -6.28 10.13
C LYS A 21 8.97 -6.32 9.38
N LEU A 22 8.18 -5.24 9.37
CA LEU A 22 6.93 -5.20 8.61
C LEU A 22 7.21 -5.15 7.11
N ALA A 23 8.12 -4.28 6.66
CA ALA A 23 8.55 -4.22 5.26
C ALA A 23 9.05 -5.58 4.76
N TYR A 24 9.91 -6.25 5.53
CA TYR A 24 10.36 -7.59 5.23
C TYR A 24 9.21 -8.60 5.11
N LYS A 25 8.25 -8.57 6.04
CA LYS A 25 7.09 -9.48 5.99
C LYS A 25 6.20 -9.22 4.80
N VAL A 26 5.95 -7.95 4.45
CA VAL A 26 5.18 -7.58 3.25
C VAL A 26 5.90 -8.05 2.00
N TRP A 27 7.20 -7.76 1.88
CA TRP A 27 8.03 -8.20 0.77
C TRP A 27 7.99 -9.73 0.57
N MET A 28 8.08 -10.51 1.66
CA MET A 28 7.98 -11.97 1.60
C MET A 28 6.66 -12.51 1.04
N THR A 29 5.59 -11.70 1.00
CA THR A 29 4.30 -12.13 0.44
C THR A 29 4.21 -11.97 -1.07
N GLY A 30 5.07 -11.16 -1.69
CA GLY A 30 5.04 -10.84 -3.12
C GLY A 30 3.81 -10.04 -3.59
N VAL A 31 2.95 -9.58 -2.67
CA VAL A 31 1.69 -8.89 -3.02
C VAL A 31 1.93 -7.57 -3.77
N TRP A 32 3.08 -6.93 -3.54
CA TRP A 32 3.46 -5.65 -4.14
C TRP A 32 4.52 -5.80 -5.25
N ASP A 33 4.74 -7.02 -5.75
CA ASP A 33 5.82 -7.25 -6.72
C ASP A 33 5.61 -6.50 -8.04
N GLU A 34 4.35 -6.42 -8.49
CA GLU A 34 3.93 -5.78 -9.74
C GLU A 34 3.13 -4.48 -9.53
N GLU A 35 3.04 -4.01 -8.28
CA GLU A 35 2.25 -2.84 -7.92
C GLU A 35 3.06 -1.54 -8.10
N ASP A 36 2.36 -0.46 -8.44
CA ASP A 36 2.93 0.88 -8.62
C ASP A 36 3.23 1.51 -7.24
N GLU A 37 4.38 2.17 -7.13
CA GLU A 37 4.80 2.91 -5.93
C GLU A 37 3.77 3.99 -5.57
N ASP A 38 3.30 4.77 -6.55
CA ASP A 38 2.33 5.84 -6.35
C ASP A 38 1.01 5.31 -5.74
N LYS A 39 0.61 4.09 -6.12
CA LYS A 39 -0.60 3.45 -5.61
C LYS A 39 -0.43 2.98 -4.18
N ILE A 40 0.76 2.52 -3.82
CA ILE A 40 1.06 2.08 -2.45
C ILE A 40 1.21 3.29 -1.53
N GLU A 41 1.87 4.36 -1.97
CA GLU A 41 1.93 5.63 -1.25
C GLU A 41 0.52 6.17 -0.97
N ALA A 42 -0.34 6.25 -2.00
CA ALA A 42 -1.72 6.66 -1.84
C ALA A 42 -2.52 5.79 -0.86
N PHE A 43 -2.23 4.49 -0.79
CA PHE A 43 -2.82 3.60 0.20
C PHE A 43 -2.36 3.91 1.63
N ILE A 44 -1.05 4.04 1.82
CA ILE A 44 -0.43 4.29 3.11
C ILE A 44 -0.92 5.63 3.69
N ASP A 45 -1.00 6.66 2.85
CA ASP A 45 -1.52 7.98 3.20
C ASP A 45 -3.01 7.95 3.55
N ALA A 46 -3.82 7.20 2.78
CA ALA A 46 -5.26 7.13 2.99
C ALA A 46 -5.66 6.44 4.31
N TYR A 47 -4.88 5.46 4.76
CA TYR A 47 -5.23 4.67 5.94
C TYR A 47 -4.64 5.22 7.24
N SER A 48 -3.70 6.16 7.17
CA SER A 48 -3.13 6.88 8.33
C SER A 48 -2.98 5.97 9.56
N PHE A 49 -2.25 4.85 9.42
CA PHE A 49 -2.12 3.80 10.43
C PHE A 49 -1.37 4.29 11.70
N GLU A 50 -2.02 5.09 12.54
CA GLU A 50 -1.43 5.58 13.77
C GLU A 50 -1.26 4.44 14.82
N GLY A 51 -0.01 4.19 15.25
CA GLY A 51 0.29 3.43 16.47
C GLY A 51 1.23 2.23 16.31
N GLU A 52 1.75 1.73 17.45
CA GLU A 52 2.49 0.47 17.49
C GLU A 52 1.52 -0.72 17.33
N GLY A 53 1.80 -1.63 16.38
CA GLY A 53 1.19 -2.96 16.37
C GLY A 53 0.45 -3.41 15.10
N ILE A 54 0.65 -2.77 13.95
CA ILE A 54 0.03 -3.25 12.69
C ILE A 54 0.50 -4.68 12.39
N LEU A 55 -0.48 -5.59 12.24
CA LEU A 55 -0.24 -6.92 11.75
C LEU A 55 -0.14 -6.89 10.22
N THR A 56 0.82 -7.65 9.68
CA THR A 56 1.03 -7.73 8.22
C THR A 56 -0.24 -8.15 7.48
N ASP A 57 -0.98 -9.12 8.03
CA ASP A 57 -2.20 -9.62 7.41
C ASP A 57 -3.30 -8.54 7.37
N ASP A 58 -3.40 -7.72 8.42
CA ASP A 58 -4.38 -6.62 8.49
C ASP A 58 -4.03 -5.53 7.46
N LEU A 59 -2.75 -5.16 7.36
CA LEU A 59 -2.26 -4.22 6.34
C LEU A 59 -2.59 -4.72 4.93
N LEU A 60 -2.29 -5.99 4.63
CA LEU A 60 -2.55 -6.58 3.32
C LEU A 60 -4.05 -6.74 3.03
N TYR A 61 -4.87 -6.97 4.06
CA TYR A 61 -6.32 -6.99 3.92
C TYR A 61 -6.86 -5.61 3.52
N HIS A 62 -6.43 -4.55 4.21
CA HIS A 62 -6.79 -3.17 3.87
C HIS A 62 -6.29 -2.79 2.48
N TYR A 63 -5.07 -3.19 2.12
CA TYR A 63 -4.53 -2.96 0.79
C TYR A 63 -5.39 -3.58 -0.30
N ARG A 64 -5.85 -4.83 -0.13
CA ARG A 64 -6.71 -5.50 -1.13
C ARG A 64 -8.04 -4.76 -1.32
N ILE A 65 -8.64 -4.26 -0.25
CA ILE A 65 -9.86 -3.45 -0.33
C ILE A 65 -9.58 -2.15 -1.08
N PHE A 66 -8.50 -1.45 -0.71
CA PHE A 66 -8.07 -0.22 -1.37
C PHE A 66 -7.85 -0.45 -2.87
N ALA A 67 -7.02 -1.43 -3.24
CA ALA A 67 -6.69 -1.74 -4.63
C ALA A 67 -7.95 -2.08 -5.46
N TYR A 68 -8.89 -2.82 -4.88
CA TYR A 68 -10.16 -3.13 -5.53
C TYR A 68 -10.99 -1.86 -5.81
N ILE A 69 -11.13 -0.98 -4.81
CA ILE A 69 -11.89 0.26 -4.93
C ILE A 69 -11.18 1.22 -5.91
N HIS A 70 -9.86 1.37 -5.78
CA HIS A 70 -9.04 2.23 -6.63
C HIS A 70 -9.16 1.84 -8.11
N GLY A 71 -8.96 0.55 -8.44
CA GLY A 71 -9.09 0.07 -9.81
C GLY A 71 -10.51 0.19 -10.38
N LYS A 72 -11.54 0.03 -9.53
CA LYS A 72 -12.94 0.27 -9.94
C LYS A 72 -13.20 1.75 -10.23
N ASN A 73 -12.67 2.64 -9.41
CA ASN A 73 -12.83 4.08 -9.58
C ASN A 73 -12.12 4.56 -10.85
N GLU A 74 -10.88 4.13 -11.10
CA GLU A 74 -10.17 4.40 -12.36
C GLU A 74 -10.99 3.91 -13.56
N SER A 75 -11.43 2.65 -13.54
CA SER A 75 -12.28 2.09 -14.61
C SER A 75 -13.56 2.89 -14.83
N SER A 76 -14.19 3.40 -13.76
CA SER A 76 -15.40 4.21 -13.83
C SER A 76 -15.14 5.64 -14.33
N LEU A 77 -13.97 6.21 -14.03
CA LEU A 77 -13.54 7.52 -14.51
C LEU A 77 -13.21 7.47 -16.01
N PHE A 78 -12.53 6.40 -16.46
CA PHE A 78 -12.35 6.12 -17.88
C PHE A 78 -13.68 6.00 -18.63
N GLN A 79 -14.69 5.35 -18.03
CA GLN A 79 -16.03 5.28 -18.62
C GLN A 79 -16.73 6.64 -18.68
N ARG A 80 -16.46 7.57 -17.77
CA ARG A 80 -17.07 8.92 -17.77
C ARG A 80 -16.41 9.91 -18.72
N GLN A 81 -15.14 9.72 -19.09
CA GLN A 81 -14.44 10.63 -20.02
C GLN A 81 -14.71 10.33 -21.52
N ILE A 82 -15.33 9.18 -21.84
CA ILE A 82 -15.59 8.75 -23.23
C ILE A 82 -17.02 9.11 -23.69
N PHE A 83 -17.79 9.83 -22.88
CA PHE A 83 -19.12 10.36 -23.24
C PHE A 83 -19.19 11.88 -23.16
#